data_AF-A0A9E3YFT0-F1
#
_entry.id   AF-A0A9E3YFT0-F1
#
_cell.length_a   1.000
_cell.length_b   1.000
_cell.length_c   1.000
_cell.angle_alpha   90.00
_cell.angle_beta   90.00
_cell.angle_gamma   90.00
#
_symmetry.space_group_name_H-M   'P 1'
#
loop_
_entity.id
_entity.type
_entity.pdbx_description
1 polymer ?
#
loop_
_entity_poly.entity_id
_entity_poly.type
_entity_poly.pdbx_seq_one_letter_code
_entity_poly.pdbx_strand_id
1 'polypeptide(L)'
;MRSRRISRWWVLLVPVLLLLMAPPVLDFLTGLRTAETTGCRLLSVRSANTLLLNCTDTNGGNRAIQGASLLPQLASRQPAASPLGSVVEVQLLGVQAPPILGARCMTEAFAGIRAMLALRARLWLADDLQFALRAPQGVALAFADGQSVNRALQRGTRDICN
;
A
#
# COMPACT_ATOMS: atom_id res chain seq x y z
N MET A 1 33.30 13.10 -45.88
CA MET A 1 33.58 13.28 -44.44
C MET A 1 32.42 14.03 -43.80
N ARG A 2 31.55 13.35 -43.02
CA ARG A 2 30.34 13.92 -42.40
C ARG A 2 30.59 14.02 -40.89
N SER A 3 30.95 15.21 -40.43
CA SER A 3 31.19 15.51 -39.02
C SER A 3 29.95 15.24 -38.18
N ARG A 4 29.98 14.19 -37.36
CA ARG A 4 28.97 13.90 -36.33
C ARG A 4 29.06 14.99 -35.25
N ARG A 5 28.22 16.02 -35.36
CA ARG A 5 27.93 16.93 -34.23
C ARG A 5 27.16 16.11 -33.19
N ILE A 6 27.90 15.46 -32.31
CA ILE A 6 27.35 14.80 -31.12
C ILE A 6 26.69 15.90 -30.30
N SER A 7 25.36 15.84 -30.29
CA SER A 7 24.47 16.81 -29.68
C SER A 7 24.76 16.92 -28.19
N ARG A 8 25.27 18.09 -27.76
CA ARG A 8 25.48 18.46 -26.35
C ARG A 8 24.24 18.26 -25.47
N TRP A 9 23.04 18.15 -26.04
CA TRP A 9 21.81 17.88 -25.31
C TRP A 9 21.77 16.50 -24.65
N TRP A 10 22.42 15.48 -25.23
CA TRP A 10 22.44 14.14 -24.65
C TRP A 10 23.16 14.10 -23.30
N VAL A 11 24.15 14.95 -23.09
CA VAL A 11 24.92 15.01 -21.84
C VAL A 11 24.07 15.54 -20.68
N LEU A 12 23.06 16.38 -20.95
CA LEU A 12 22.12 16.87 -19.93
C LEU A 12 20.92 15.95 -19.71
N LEU A 13 20.48 15.25 -20.76
CA LEU A 13 19.32 14.35 -20.69
C LEU A 13 19.61 13.09 -19.86
N VAL A 14 20.80 12.51 -20.00
CA VAL A 14 21.18 11.28 -19.28
C VAL A 14 21.14 11.43 -17.76
N PRO A 15 21.76 12.44 -17.10
CA PRO A 15 21.71 12.56 -15.65
C PRO A 15 20.31 12.88 -15.13
N VAL A 16 19.51 13.66 -15.86
CA VAL A 16 18.10 13.94 -15.48
C VAL A 16 17.26 12.67 -15.59
N LEU A 17 17.45 11.87 -16.64
CA LEU A 17 16.78 10.58 -16.80
C LEU A 17 17.27 9.58 -15.74
N LEU A 18 18.55 9.61 -15.37
CA LEU A 18 19.13 8.79 -14.31
C LEU A 18 18.59 9.18 -12.93
N LEU A 19 18.33 10.47 -12.69
CA LEU A 19 17.68 10.98 -11.48
C LEU A 19 16.19 10.65 -11.43
N LEU A 20 15.52 10.61 -12.58
CA LEU A 20 14.13 10.15 -12.71
C LEU A 20 13.98 8.62 -12.59
N MET A 21 15.05 7.87 -12.92
CA MET A 21 15.11 6.42 -12.83
C MET A 21 15.77 5.92 -11.54
N ALA A 22 16.39 6.80 -10.75
CA ALA A 22 16.88 6.48 -9.42
C ALA A 22 15.64 6.16 -8.56
N PRO A 23 15.38 4.88 -8.24
CA PRO A 23 14.28 4.52 -7.38
C PRO A 23 14.55 5.09 -5.97
N PRO A 24 13.54 5.14 -5.09
CA PRO A 24 13.61 5.77 -3.78
C PRO A 24 14.51 5.02 -2.79
N VAL A 25 15.83 5.04 -3.02
CA VAL A 25 16.80 4.42 -2.10
C VAL A 25 16.93 5.24 -0.82
N LEU A 26 16.60 6.53 -0.89
CA LEU A 26 16.52 7.42 0.28
C LEU A 26 15.42 7.02 1.26
N ASP A 27 14.36 6.35 0.80
CA ASP A 27 13.22 6.01 1.66
C ASP A 27 13.46 4.76 2.54
N PHE A 28 14.53 3.99 2.28
CA PHE A 28 14.93 2.91 3.19
C PHE A 28 15.48 3.44 4.53
N LEU A 29 15.95 4.69 4.58
CA LEU A 29 16.52 5.29 5.80
C LEU A 29 15.48 6.03 6.64
N THR A 30 14.35 6.46 6.07
CA THR A 30 13.27 7.15 6.79
C THR A 30 12.23 6.20 7.40
N GLY A 31 12.19 4.93 6.98
CA GLY A 31 11.25 3.91 7.46
C GLY A 31 11.35 3.49 8.94
N LEU A 32 12.14 4.19 9.75
CA LEU A 32 12.24 3.96 11.21
C LEU A 32 11.42 4.95 12.05
N ARG A 33 10.77 5.95 11.46
CA ARG A 33 9.73 6.70 12.17
C ARG A 33 8.50 5.82 12.30
N THR A 34 8.43 5.09 13.41
CA THR A 34 7.24 4.35 13.81
C THR A 34 6.12 5.34 14.05
N ALA A 35 5.26 5.55 13.06
CA ALA A 35 3.92 6.04 13.31
C ALA A 35 3.33 5.14 14.41
N GLU A 36 2.89 5.74 15.51
CA GLU A 36 2.41 5.03 16.69
C GLU A 36 1.00 4.51 16.39
N THR A 37 0.94 3.45 15.59
CA THR A 37 -0.29 2.80 15.15
C THR A 37 -0.83 1.98 16.32
N THR A 38 -1.97 2.37 16.89
CA THR A 38 -2.65 1.58 17.94
C THR A 38 -3.01 0.19 17.41
N GLY A 39 -2.25 -0.84 17.80
CA GLY A 39 -2.56 -2.26 17.63
C GLY A 39 -1.77 -3.03 16.57
N CYS A 40 -1.51 -2.45 15.39
CA CYS A 40 -0.85 -3.15 14.27
C CYS A 40 0.15 -2.28 13.53
N ARG A 41 1.41 -2.75 13.48
CA ARG A 41 2.52 -2.09 12.78
C ARG A 41 2.64 -2.59 11.34
N LEU A 42 2.77 -1.67 10.39
CA LEU A 42 3.10 -2.02 9.00
C LEU A 42 4.53 -2.54 8.93
N LEU A 43 4.72 -3.78 8.43
CA LEU A 43 6.04 -4.34 8.16
C LEU A 43 6.47 -4.11 6.72
N SER A 44 5.59 -4.42 5.77
CA SER A 44 5.92 -4.36 4.34
C SER A 44 4.68 -4.26 3.47
N VAL A 45 4.86 -3.68 2.29
CA VAL A 45 3.87 -3.64 1.21
C VAL A 45 4.27 -4.73 0.20
N ARG A 46 3.53 -5.84 0.17
CA ARG A 46 3.83 -6.98 -0.73
C ARG A 46 3.34 -6.71 -2.14
N SER A 47 2.19 -6.05 -2.27
CA SER A 47 1.53 -5.71 -3.54
C SER A 47 0.79 -4.38 -3.40
N ALA A 48 0.30 -3.84 -4.52
CA ALA A 48 -0.52 -2.63 -4.57
C ALA A 48 -1.86 -2.73 -3.82
N ASN A 49 -2.23 -3.90 -3.32
CA ASN A 49 -3.39 -4.09 -2.44
C ASN A 49 -3.12 -5.06 -1.27
N THR A 50 -1.88 -5.50 -1.06
CA THR A 50 -1.56 -6.51 -0.03
C THR A 50 -0.46 -6.01 0.89
N LEU A 51 -0.75 -6.03 2.19
CA LEU A 51 0.11 -5.53 3.25
C LEU A 51 0.48 -6.66 4.21
N LEU A 52 1.70 -6.62 4.73
CA LEU A 52 2.15 -7.44 5.85
C LEU A 52 2.12 -6.56 7.10
N LEU A 53 1.29 -6.95 8.06
CA LEU A 53 1.14 -6.26 9.33
C LEU A 53 1.63 -7.15 10.47
N ASN A 54 2.27 -6.54 11.47
CA ASN A 54 2.56 -7.19 12.75
C ASN A 54 1.61 -6.62 13.80
N CYS A 55 0.65 -7.42 14.25
CA CYS A 55 -0.31 -7.03 15.27
C CYS A 55 0.11 -7.60 16.62
N THR A 56 0.46 -6.73 17.56
CA THR A 56 0.92 -7.14 18.90
C THR A 56 -0.23 -7.32 19.89
N ASP A 57 -1.44 -6.88 19.55
CA ASP A 57 -2.59 -6.99 20.44
C ASP A 57 -3.86 -7.40 19.66
N THR A 58 -4.43 -8.55 20.02
CA THR A 58 -5.69 -9.05 19.48
C THR A 58 -6.90 -8.24 19.95
N ASN A 59 -6.75 -7.39 20.98
CA ASN A 59 -7.83 -6.58 21.53
C ASN A 59 -7.85 -5.12 21.03
N GLY A 60 -6.78 -4.64 20.39
CA GLY A 60 -6.67 -3.26 19.90
C GLY A 60 -7.58 -2.92 18.71
N GLY A 61 -7.99 -3.91 17.91
CA GLY A 61 -8.84 -3.72 16.74
C GLY A 61 -10.33 -3.49 17.04
N ASN A 62 -10.80 -3.79 18.25
CA ASN A 62 -12.23 -3.68 18.61
C ASN A 62 -12.61 -2.33 19.24
N ARG A 63 -11.66 -1.40 19.43
CA ARG A 63 -11.94 -0.10 20.06
C ARG A 63 -12.22 1.05 19.08
N ALA A 64 -11.92 0.90 17.78
CA ALA A 64 -12.04 2.00 16.81
C ALA A 64 -13.45 2.21 16.21
N ILE A 65 -14.43 1.33 16.46
CA ILE A 65 -15.81 1.51 15.96
C ILE A 65 -16.82 1.09 17.03
N GLN A 66 -16.84 1.78 18.17
CA GLN A 66 -17.95 1.67 19.15
C GLN A 66 -19.06 2.72 18.92
N GLY A 67 -19.12 3.32 17.72
CA GLY A 67 -20.14 4.31 17.35
C GLY A 67 -21.33 3.76 16.54
N ALA A 68 -21.44 2.45 16.30
CA ALA A 68 -22.52 1.86 15.49
C ALA A 68 -23.23 0.72 16.24
N SER A 69 -23.85 1.07 17.36
CA SER A 69 -24.67 0.17 18.19
C SER A 69 -26.06 -0.05 17.58
N LEU A 70 -26.21 -0.84 16.50
CA LEU A 70 -27.55 -1.27 16.03
C LEU A 70 -27.63 -2.69 15.43
N LEU A 71 -26.67 -3.58 15.67
CA LEU A 71 -26.80 -5.00 15.29
C LEU A 71 -26.42 -5.94 16.45
N PRO A 72 -27.39 -6.46 17.22
CA PRO A 72 -27.17 -7.65 18.03
C PRO A 72 -27.28 -8.89 17.13
N GLN A 73 -26.57 -9.96 17.47
CA GLN A 73 -26.79 -11.35 17.01
C GLN A 73 -25.91 -11.96 15.90
N LEU A 74 -24.63 -11.59 15.80
CA LEU A 74 -23.62 -12.48 15.15
C LEU A 74 -22.52 -12.93 16.12
N ALA A 75 -22.87 -13.07 17.40
CA ALA A 75 -22.06 -13.75 18.40
C ALA A 75 -22.28 -15.27 18.29
N SER A 76 -21.35 -16.01 17.66
CA SER A 76 -21.03 -17.43 17.96
C SER A 76 -20.23 -18.16 16.87
N ARG A 77 -19.48 -17.45 16.02
CA ARG A 77 -18.39 -18.07 15.25
C ARG A 77 -17.15 -17.19 15.34
N GLN A 78 -16.49 -17.28 16.48
CA GLN A 78 -15.18 -16.68 16.73
C GLN A 78 -14.14 -17.71 16.26
N PRO A 79 -13.53 -17.57 15.06
CA PRO A 79 -12.40 -18.41 14.71
C PRO A 79 -11.24 -18.12 15.65
N ALA A 80 -10.49 -19.18 15.92
CA ALA A 80 -9.43 -19.27 16.91
C ALA A 80 -8.57 -18.00 17.02
N ALA A 81 -8.33 -17.58 18.26
CA ALA A 81 -7.40 -16.53 18.62
C ALA A 81 -6.11 -16.69 17.80
N SER A 82 -5.82 -15.69 16.96
CA SER A 82 -4.52 -15.63 16.28
C SER A 82 -3.44 -15.47 17.35
N PRO A 83 -2.33 -16.22 17.27
CA PRO A 83 -1.26 -16.13 18.26
C PRO A 83 -0.75 -14.69 18.35
N LEU A 84 -0.60 -14.16 19.57
CA LEU A 84 -0.07 -12.83 19.83
C LEU A 84 1.24 -12.62 19.04
N GLY A 85 1.37 -11.50 18.33
CA GLY A 85 2.55 -11.21 17.50
C GLY A 85 2.58 -11.96 16.18
N SER A 86 1.41 -12.34 15.63
CA SER A 86 1.35 -12.93 14.30
C SER A 86 1.59 -11.87 13.23
N VAL A 87 2.51 -12.18 12.32
CA VAL A 87 2.61 -11.50 11.04
C VAL A 87 1.41 -11.95 10.21
N VAL A 88 0.51 -11.01 9.89
CA VAL A 88 -0.69 -11.28 9.11
C VAL A 88 -0.58 -10.57 7.78
N GLU A 89 -0.85 -11.32 6.71
CA GLU A 89 -1.05 -10.77 5.39
C GLU A 89 -2.50 -10.33 5.22
N VAL A 90 -2.71 -9.08 4.82
CA VAL A 90 -4.04 -8.51 4.67
C VAL A 90 -4.20 -7.83 3.32
N GLN A 91 -5.40 -7.94 2.75
CA GLN A 91 -5.78 -7.29 1.50
C GLN A 91 -6.57 -6.01 1.78
N LEU A 92 -6.24 -4.92 1.09
CA LEU A 92 -6.95 -3.64 1.20
C LEU A 92 -8.32 -3.71 0.52
N LEU A 93 -9.38 -3.40 1.28
CA LEU A 93 -10.75 -3.49 0.78
C LEU A 93 -11.03 -2.50 -0.36
N GLY A 94 -11.47 -2.98 -1.52
CA GLY A 94 -11.90 -2.06 -2.60
C GLY A 94 -10.74 -1.33 -3.31
N VAL A 95 -9.50 -1.78 -3.10
CA VAL A 95 -8.35 -1.40 -3.93
C VAL A 95 -8.19 -2.46 -5.00
N GLN A 96 -8.60 -2.14 -6.23
CA GLN A 96 -8.29 -2.97 -7.39
C GLN A 96 -6.94 -2.54 -7.94
N ALA A 97 -5.96 -3.43 -7.84
CA ALA A 97 -4.62 -3.20 -8.38
C ALA A 97 -4.39 -4.10 -9.60
N PRO A 98 -3.88 -3.55 -10.72
CA PRO A 98 -3.44 -4.37 -11.85
C PRO A 98 -2.36 -5.37 -11.42
N PRO A 99 -2.38 -6.61 -11.93
CA PRO A 99 -1.31 -7.56 -11.66
C PRO A 99 -0.01 -7.07 -12.31
N ILE A 100 1.07 -6.99 -11.52
CA ILE A 100 2.41 -6.67 -12.06
C ILE A 100 2.97 -7.89 -12.78
N LEU A 101 2.83 -9.07 -12.15
CA LEU A 101 3.18 -10.36 -12.75
C LEU A 101 1.95 -10.91 -13.46
N GLY A 102 2.06 -11.16 -14.76
CA GLY A 102 0.92 -11.62 -15.58
C GLY A 102 0.08 -10.50 -16.20
N ALA A 103 0.60 -9.26 -16.26
CA ALA A 103 -0.01 -8.19 -17.04
C ALA A 103 -0.14 -8.59 -18.52
N ARG A 104 -1.27 -8.23 -19.15
CA ARG A 104 -1.57 -8.50 -20.57
C ARG A 104 -0.82 -7.57 -21.50
N CYS A 105 -0.51 -6.36 -21.04
CA CYS A 105 0.19 -5.34 -21.81
C CYS A 105 1.16 -4.54 -20.93
N MET A 106 2.15 -3.87 -21.54
CA MET A 106 3.16 -3.09 -20.81
C MET A 106 2.56 -1.92 -20.01
N THR A 107 1.49 -1.31 -20.52
CA THR A 107 0.77 -0.22 -19.83
C THR A 107 0.05 -0.71 -18.57
N GLU A 108 -0.50 -1.92 -18.57
CA GLU A 108 -1.09 -2.56 -17.38
C GLU A 108 -0.03 -2.84 -16.31
N ALA A 109 1.11 -3.42 -16.70
CA ALA A 109 2.24 -3.65 -15.78
C ALA A 109 2.73 -2.34 -15.15
N PHE A 110 2.88 -1.29 -15.97
CA PHE A 110 3.31 0.02 -15.50
C PHE A 110 2.27 0.68 -14.58
N ALA A 111 0.98 0.49 -14.86
CA ALA A 111 -0.10 0.94 -13.98
C ALA A 111 -0.04 0.23 -12.61
N GLY A 112 0.21 -1.09 -12.59
CA GLY A 112 0.42 -1.85 -11.36
C GLY A 112 1.61 -1.34 -10.54
N ILE A 113 2.75 -1.09 -11.20
CA ILE A 113 3.95 -0.51 -10.55
C ILE A 113 3.65 0.87 -9.97
N ARG A 114 2.98 1.76 -10.73
CA ARG A 114 2.61 3.09 -10.25
C ARG A 114 1.64 3.02 -9.06
N ALA A 115 0.68 2.10 -9.08
CA ALA A 115 -0.24 1.90 -7.96
C ALA A 115 0.51 1.43 -6.69
N MET A 116 1.45 0.49 -6.84
CA MET A 116 2.28 0.01 -5.73
C MET A 116 3.15 1.13 -5.13
N LEU A 117 3.79 1.93 -5.99
CA LEU A 117 4.59 3.08 -5.55
C LEU A 117 3.73 4.15 -4.88
N ALA A 118 2.54 4.45 -5.42
CA ALA A 118 1.63 5.43 -4.85
C ALA A 118 1.12 4.99 -3.47
N LEU A 119 0.77 3.71 -3.31
CA LEU A 119 0.41 3.15 -2.02
C LEU A 119 1.58 3.25 -1.03
N ARG A 120 2.77 2.83 -1.43
CA ARG A 120 3.96 2.85 -0.58
C ARG A 120 4.30 4.26 -0.13
N ALA A 121 4.31 5.23 -1.06
CA ALA A 121 4.55 6.62 -0.75
C ALA A 121 3.50 7.18 0.21
N ARG A 122 2.21 6.89 0.01
CA ARG A 122 1.14 7.37 0.90
C ARG A 122 1.27 6.78 2.30
N LEU A 123 1.58 5.49 2.43
CA LEU A 123 1.77 4.86 3.73
C LEU A 123 3.05 5.34 4.42
N TRP A 124 4.14 5.55 3.70
CA TRP A 124 5.41 5.98 4.30
C TRP A 124 5.49 7.45 4.66
N LEU A 125 4.74 8.29 3.94
CA LEU A 125 4.66 9.73 4.22
C LEU A 125 3.59 10.09 5.25
N ALA A 126 2.77 9.12 5.68
CA ALA A 126 1.71 9.36 6.65
C ALA A 126 2.31 9.55 8.05
N ASP A 127 1.88 10.60 8.74
CA ASP A 127 2.25 10.85 10.14
C ASP A 127 1.44 9.93 11.07
N ASP A 128 0.18 9.66 10.71
CA ASP A 128 -0.72 8.76 11.43
C ASP A 128 -1.25 7.66 10.50
N LEU A 129 -1.15 6.42 10.97
CA LEU A 129 -1.54 5.22 10.25
C LEU A 129 -2.48 4.39 11.12
N GLN A 130 -3.67 4.13 10.60
CA GLN A 130 -4.66 3.32 11.30
C GLN A 130 -5.15 2.20 10.39
N PHE A 131 -5.23 0.99 10.95
CA PHE A 131 -5.69 -0.20 10.25
C PHE A 131 -6.95 -0.72 10.92
N ALA A 132 -8.08 -0.68 10.22
CA ALA A 132 -9.30 -1.35 10.64
C ALA A 132 -9.38 -2.71 9.95
N LEU A 133 -9.12 -3.77 10.72
CA LEU A 133 -9.11 -5.15 10.27
C LEU A 133 -10.51 -5.74 10.33
N ARG A 134 -10.91 -6.46 9.27
CA ARG A 134 -12.14 -7.25 9.25
C ARG A 134 -11.79 -8.74 9.25
N ALA A 135 -11.69 -9.31 10.44
CA ALA A 135 -11.60 -10.76 10.62
C ALA A 135 -12.94 -11.42 10.25
N PRO A 136 -12.93 -12.66 9.70
CA PRO A 136 -11.78 -13.52 9.41
C PRO A 136 -11.21 -13.37 7.98
N GLN A 137 -11.70 -12.41 7.20
CA GLN A 137 -11.49 -12.41 5.74
C GLN A 137 -10.07 -12.00 5.31
N GLY A 138 -9.18 -11.65 6.24
CA GLY A 138 -7.86 -11.13 5.90
C GLY A 138 -7.95 -9.80 5.14
N VAL A 139 -9.00 -9.02 5.39
CA VAL A 139 -9.25 -7.74 4.71
C VAL A 139 -9.04 -6.59 5.70
N ALA A 140 -8.42 -5.51 5.23
CA ALA A 140 -8.18 -4.30 6.02
C ALA A 140 -8.63 -3.02 5.29
N LEU A 141 -9.07 -2.04 6.07
CA LEU A 141 -9.15 -0.65 5.65
C LEU A 141 -7.94 0.08 6.24
N ALA A 142 -7.17 0.76 5.40
CA ALA A 142 -6.07 1.60 5.84
C ALA A 142 -6.46 3.08 5.79
N PHE A 143 -6.13 3.80 6.85
CA PHE A 143 -6.27 5.24 6.94
C PHE A 143 -4.89 5.85 7.15
N ALA A 144 -4.59 6.88 6.35
CA ALA A 144 -3.37 7.67 6.42
C ALA A 144 -3.78 9.13 6.67
N ASP A 145 -3.32 9.72 7.77
CA ASP A 145 -3.65 11.09 8.18
C ASP A 145 -5.18 11.32 8.26
N GLY A 146 -5.92 10.33 8.79
CA GLY A 146 -7.38 10.34 8.85
C GLY A 146 -8.12 10.15 7.52
N GLN A 147 -7.41 10.01 6.39
CA GLN A 147 -8.01 9.77 5.08
C GLN A 147 -7.93 8.29 4.68
N SER A 148 -9.00 7.74 4.12
CA SER A 148 -8.98 6.36 3.63
C SER A 148 -8.06 6.22 2.42
N VAL A 149 -7.04 5.37 2.56
CA VAL A 149 -6.08 5.04 1.49
C VAL A 149 -6.82 4.44 0.29
N ASN A 150 -7.88 3.68 0.58
CA ASN A 150 -8.65 2.97 -0.43
C ASN A 150 -9.35 3.95 -1.40
N ARG A 151 -9.81 5.10 -0.90
CA ARG A 151 -10.40 6.15 -1.75
C ARG A 151 -9.35 6.82 -2.63
N ALA A 152 -8.13 7.00 -2.15
CA ALA A 152 -7.04 7.58 -2.93
C ALA A 152 -6.63 6.67 -4.10
N LEU A 153 -6.75 5.35 -3.93
CA LEU A 153 -6.36 4.34 -4.92
C LEU A 153 -7.48 3.92 -5.87
N GLN A 154 -8.72 4.37 -5.66
CA GLN A 154 -9.90 4.01 -6.48
C GLN A 154 -9.92 4.57 -7.91
N ARG A 155 -8.81 5.09 -8.44
CA ARG A 155 -8.78 5.55 -9.83
C ARG A 155 -8.86 4.35 -10.76
N GLY A 156 -10.06 4.17 -11.32
CA GLY A 156 -10.50 2.94 -11.97
C GLY A 156 -9.54 2.39 -13.02
N THR A 157 -9.42 1.07 -13.01
CA THR A 157 -8.96 0.23 -14.11
C THR A 157 -9.94 0.34 -15.27
N ARG A 158 -9.90 1.45 -15.99
CA ARG A 158 -10.35 1.44 -17.40
C ARG A 158 -9.44 0.47 -18.15
N ASP A 159 -9.93 -0.18 -19.20
CA ASP A 159 -9.12 -1.07 -20.04
C ASP A 159 -7.88 -0.30 -20.53
N ILE A 160 -6.72 -0.54 -19.89
CA ILE A 160 -5.46 0.18 -20.16
C ILE A 160 -4.72 -0.45 -21.36
N CYS A 161 -5.24 -1.56 -21.89
CA CYS A 161 -4.65 -2.31 -23.00
C CYS A 161 -5.32 -2.02 -24.36
N ASN A 162 -6.26 -1.07 -24.43
CA ASN A 162 -6.95 -0.67 -25.67
C ASN A 162 -6.46 0.68 -26.18
#